data_AF-A0A969XLG2-F1
#
_entry.id   AF-A0A969XLG2-F1
#
_cell.length_a   1.000
_cell.length_b   1.000
_cell.length_c   1.000
_cell.angle_alpha   90.00
_cell.angle_beta   90.00
_cell.angle_gamma   90.00
#
_symmetry.space_group_name_H-M   'P 1'
#
loop_
_entity.id
_entity.type
_entity.pdbx_description
1 polymer ?
#
loop_
_entity_poly.entity_id
_entity_poly.type
_entity_poly.pdbx_seq_one_letter_code
_entity_poly.pdbx_strand_id
1 'polypeptide(L)' 'MRITDVTCYPVWSGHRNYVFVVVDTDEGLYGLGEAGLSRRERAVAGAVEHLKPLLIGQDPSRIE' A
#
# COMPACT_ATOMS: atom_id res chain seq x y z
N MET A 1 -7.88 4.25 -16.12
CA MET A 1 -7.36 4.20 -14.74
C MET A 1 -6.17 3.28 -14.70
N ARG A 2 -5.03 3.78 -14.21
CA ARG A 2 -3.78 3.03 -14.02
C ARG A 2 -3.19 3.36 -12.67
N ILE A 3 -2.57 2.37 -12.04
CA ILE A 3 -1.83 2.57 -10.79
C ILE A 3 -0.58 3.41 -11.08
N THR A 4 -0.40 4.51 -10.36
CA THR A 4 0.75 5.42 -10.48
C THR A 4 1.70 5.32 -9.31
N ASP A 5 1.21 4.94 -8.13
CA ASP A 5 2.04 4.73 -6.95
C ASP A 5 1.42 3.71 -5.98
N VAL A 6 2.27 3.11 -5.15
CA VAL A 6 1.88 2.27 -4.02
C VAL A 6 2.76 2.64 -2.83
N THR A 7 2.16 3.22 -1.79
CA THR A 7 2.92 3.73 -0.63
C THR A 7 2.47 3.06 0.66
N CYS A 8 3.45 2.61 1.46
CA CYS A 8 3.23 2.00 2.77
C CYS A 8 3.48 3.02 3.89
N TYR A 9 2.51 3.19 4.79
CA TYR A 9 2.52 4.12 5.91
C TYR A 9 2.40 3.36 7.24
N PRO A 10 3.53 3.07 7.90
CA PRO A 10 3.52 2.68 9.31
C PRO A 10 3.08 3.87 10.18
N VAL A 11 2.03 3.71 10.97
CA VAL A 11 1.47 4.76 11.83
C VAL A 11 1.42 4.29 13.29
N TRP A 12 2.10 5.01 14.16
CA TRP A 12 2.04 4.78 15.61
C TRP A 12 0.76 5.37 16.20
N SER A 13 -0.07 4.53 16.85
CA SER A 13 -1.35 4.92 17.47
C SER A 13 -1.29 5.06 19.00
N GLY A 14 -0.08 5.13 19.58
CA GLY A 14 0.13 5.25 21.02
C GLY A 14 0.22 3.93 21.79
N HIS A 15 -0.35 2.84 21.27
CA HIS A 15 -0.31 1.51 21.92
C HIS A 15 0.02 0.36 20.96
N ARG A 16 -0.23 0.55 19.66
CA ARG A 16 0.20 -0.34 18.57
C ARG A 16 0.53 0.46 17.31
N ASN A 17 1.20 -0.18 16.37
CA ASN A 17 1.29 0.35 15.02
C ASN A 17 0.16 -0.19 14.14
N TYR A 18 -0.33 0.68 13.28
CA TYR A 18 -1.09 0.34 12.09
C TYR A 18 -0.16 0.42 10.88
N VAL A 19 -0.49 -0.30 9.82
CA VAL A 19 0.18 -0.15 8.53
C VAL A 19 -0.89 0.06 7.49
N PHE A 20 -0.90 1.24 6.89
CA PHE A 20 -1.78 1.56 5.79
C PHE A 20 -1.03 1.47 4.47
N VAL A 21 -1.69 0.99 3.42
CA VAL A 21 -1.18 1.00 2.06
C VAL A 21 -2.14 1.84 1.22
N VAL A 22 -1.58 2.84 0.54
CA VAL A 22 -2.32 3.68 -0.41
C VAL A 22 -1.88 3.31 -1.82
N VAL A 23 -2.85 3.14 -2.71
CA VAL A 23 -2.64 2.89 -4.14
C VAL A 23 -3.19 4.08 -4.90
N ASP A 24 -2.33 4.88 -5.52
CA ASP A 24 -2.71 6.07 -6.27
C ASP A 24 -2.94 5.73 -7.75
N THR A 25 -3.81 6.50 -8.40
CA THR A 25 -4.11 6.33 -9.83
C THR A 25 -3.93 7.61 -10.65
N ASP A 26 -3.79 7.46 -11.96
CA ASP A 26 -3.68 8.55 -12.93
C ASP A 26 -4.95 9.42 -13.06
N GLU A 27 -6.08 8.97 -12.51
CA GLU A 27 -7.34 9.71 -12.48
C GLU A 27 -7.56 10.48 -11.17
N GLY A 28 -6.57 10.50 -10.27
CA GLY A 28 -6.66 11.18 -8.97
C GLY A 28 -7.49 10.44 -7.92
N LEU A 29 -7.90 9.20 -8.21
CA LEU A 29 -8.49 8.28 -7.23
C LEU A 29 -7.39 7.54 -6.49
N TYR A 30 -7.68 7.14 -5.24
CA TYR A 30 -6.81 6.28 -4.46
C TYR A 30 -7.59 5.18 -3.73
N GLY A 31 -6.97 4.02 -3.59
CA GLY A 31 -7.43 2.93 -2.73
C GLY A 31 -6.67 2.93 -1.40
N LEU A 32 -7.35 2.59 -0.30
CA LEU A 32 -6.75 2.45 1.03
C LEU A 32 -6.95 1.02 1.56
N GLY A 33 -5.84 0.36 1.92
CA GLY A 33 -5.83 -0.92 2.61
C GLY A 33 -5.11 -0.85 3.96
N GLU A 34 -5.44 -1.76 4.88
CA GLU A 34 -4.72 -1.96 6.15
C GLU A 34 -4.06 -3.34 6.17
N ALA A 35 -2.81 -3.38 6.62
CA ALA A 35 -2.04 -4.61 6.80
C ALA A 35 -1.80 -4.86 8.30
N GLY A 36 -2.58 -5.76 8.88
CA GLY A 36 -2.53 -6.11 10.29
C GLY A 36 -1.30 -6.95 10.68
N LEU A 37 -0.13 -6.33 10.83
CA LEU A 37 1.08 -7.00 11.33
C LEU A 37 1.87 -6.15 12.34
N SER A 38 1.29 -5.99 13.52
CA SER A 38 1.89 -5.20 14.61
C SER A 38 3.29 -5.68 15.00
N ARG A 39 4.21 -4.73 15.18
CA ARG A 39 5.65 -4.82 15.49
C ARG A 39 6.54 -5.31 14.34
N ARG A 40 6.00 -5.53 13.13
CA ARG A 40 6.77 -6.00 11.96
C ARG A 40 6.45 -5.13 10.73
N GLU A 41 6.20 -3.85 10.96
CA GLU A 41 5.79 -2.89 9.93
C GLU A 41 6.85 -2.74 8.84
N ARG A 42 8.13 -2.87 9.21
CA ARG A 42 9.25 -2.86 8.25
C ARG A 42 9.22 -4.05 7.31
N ALA A 43 8.77 -5.23 7.77
CA ALA A 43 8.62 -6.39 6.89
C ALA A 43 7.48 -6.15 5.88
N VAL A 44 6.37 -5.57 6.33
CA VAL A 44 5.26 -5.17 5.44
C VAL A 44 5.71 -4.11 4.44
N ALA A 45 6.41 -3.06 4.89
CA ALA A 45 6.93 -2.01 4.02
C ALA A 45 7.90 -2.57 2.96
N GLY A 46 8.80 -3.49 3.35
CA GLY A 46 9.69 -4.16 2.40
C GLY A 46 8.94 -5.02 1.38
N ALA A 47 7.87 -5.71 1.78
CA ALA A 47 7.04 -6.48 0.86
C ALA A 47 6.28 -5.57 -0.12
N VAL A 48 5.71 -4.46 0.37
CA VAL A 48 5.04 -3.47 -0.49
C VAL A 48 6.02 -2.89 -1.51
N GLU A 49 7.23 -2.49 -1.08
CA GLU A 49 8.24 -1.97 -1.98
C GLU A 49 8.69 -3.00 -3.02
N HIS A 50 8.83 -4.26 -2.62
CA HIS A 50 9.17 -5.34 -3.54
C HIS A 50 8.08 -5.60 -4.60
N LEU A 51 6.81 -5.49 -4.22
CA LEU A 51 5.66 -5.76 -5.10
C LEU A 51 5.29 -4.55 -5.97
N LYS A 52 5.56 -3.32 -5.51
CA LYS A 52 5.19 -2.07 -6.19
C LYS A 52 5.55 -2.06 -7.69
N PRO A 53 6.77 -2.43 -8.14
CA PRO A 53 7.12 -2.40 -9.56
C PRO A 53 6.24 -3.30 -10.44
N LEU A 54 5.62 -4.35 -9.88
CA LEU A 54 4.71 -5.23 -10.61
C LEU A 54 3.33 -4.61 -10.82
N LEU A 55 2.95 -3.66 -9.95
CA LEU A 55 1.63 -3.02 -9.93
C LEU A 55 1.60 -1.70 -10.70
N ILE A 56 2.70 -0.97 -10.77
CA ILE A 56 2.75 0.31 -11.51
C ILE A 56 2.31 0.10 -12.97
N GLY A 57 1.41 0.94 -13.44
CA GLY A 57 0.84 0.93 -14.79
C GLY A 57 -0.26 -0.11 -15.01
N GLN A 58 -0.55 -0.99 -14.05
CA GLN A 58 -1.65 -1.96 -14.15
C GLN A 58 -3.01 -1.27 -13.98
N ASP A 59 -4.05 -1.90 -14.51
CA ASP A 59 -5.44 -1.50 -14.31
C ASP A 59 -5.90 -1.94 -12.90
N PRO A 60 -6.22 -1.01 -11.99
CA PRO A 60 -6.60 -1.34 -10.62
C PRO A 60 -7.96 -2.03 -10.49
N SER A 61 -8.77 -2.12 -11.55
CA SER A 61 -10.03 -2.87 -11.56
C SER A 61 -9.84 -4.39 -11.76
N ARG A 62 -8.63 -4.81 -12.15
CA ARG A 62 -8.24 -6.23 -12.29
C ARG A 62 -7.69 -6.76 -10.97
N ILE A 63 -8.58 -7.08 -10.05
CA ILE A 63 -8.25 -7.45 -8.67
C ILE A 63 -7.60 -8.85 -8.61
N GLU A 64 -8.07 -9.80 -9.41
CA GLU A 64 -7.52 -11.16 -9.58
C GLU A 64 -6.57 -11.32 -10.78
#